data_AF-A0A8J5NLE7-F1
#
_entry.id   AF-A0A8J5NLE7-F1
#
_cell.length_a   1.000
_cell.length_b   1.000
_cell.length_c   1.000
_cell.angle_alpha   90.00
_cell.angle_beta   90.00
_cell.angle_gamma   90.00
#
_symmetry.space_group_name_H-M   'P 1'
#
loop_
_entity.id
_entity.type
_entity.pdbx_description
1 polymer ?
#
loop_
_entity_poly.entity_id
_entity_poly.type
_entity_poly.pdbx_seq_one_letter_code
_entity_poly.pdbx_strand_id
1 'polypeptide(L)'
;MVSPAASYVNNTPTKASRSGAKRQRTSNALPHQSQVPRAINWDAVSPAGDEFKETLKDVSDAIKLVVHNFEELLAEINGEQRRLSAVQSSLFHKKNDYTNDQMKAQVALKDVEESTANENTTLRGLEEVYQKNPGDAELRNFINKRKQTILEHKEVYVIVKSQHDKSIAGIYKIDHEIALVTKRLGQLDAERADVLREKEGFDKAAQCLETMDRIMTVGWPNEVDMLKAWPNVVDMLENYGVLSKKDIS
;
A
#
# COMPACT_ATOMS: atom_id res chain seq x y z
N MET A 1 11.10 53.12 -21.93
CA MET A 1 10.86 52.51 -23.26
C MET A 1 12.00 51.57 -23.57
N VAL A 2 11.67 50.30 -23.86
CA VAL A 2 12.36 49.33 -24.74
C VAL A 2 13.87 49.05 -24.52
N SER A 3 14.20 47.84 -24.02
CA SER A 3 15.46 47.10 -24.27
C SER A 3 15.41 46.40 -25.67
N PRO A 4 16.36 45.56 -26.15
CA PRO A 4 17.69 45.14 -25.64
C PRO A 4 18.79 44.94 -26.74
N ALA A 5 20.02 44.55 -26.36
CA ALA A 5 20.72 43.36 -26.88
C ALA A 5 22.08 43.11 -26.20
N ALA A 6 22.25 41.85 -25.73
CA ALA A 6 23.46 41.00 -25.63
C ALA A 6 24.77 41.58 -25.02
N SER A 7 25.56 40.89 -24.20
CA SER A 7 25.68 39.47 -23.86
C SER A 7 26.57 39.34 -22.62
N TYR A 8 26.18 38.51 -21.65
CA TYR A 8 27.16 37.81 -20.81
C TYR A 8 26.69 36.37 -20.60
N VAL A 9 27.61 35.46 -20.91
CA VAL A 9 27.52 34.01 -20.75
C VAL A 9 27.51 33.70 -19.24
N ASN A 10 26.43 33.07 -18.78
CA ASN A 10 26.39 32.40 -17.49
C ASN A 10 25.98 30.94 -17.72
N ASN A 11 26.88 30.03 -17.36
CA ASN A 11 26.62 28.60 -17.36
C ASN A 11 25.81 28.25 -16.11
N THR A 12 24.49 28.21 -16.26
CA THR A 12 23.60 27.44 -15.39
C THR A 12 22.28 27.17 -16.12
N PRO A 13 21.85 25.91 -16.27
CA PRO A 13 20.45 25.61 -16.52
C PRO A 13 19.78 25.16 -15.22
N THR A 14 18.94 26.04 -14.67
CA THR A 14 17.79 25.62 -13.87
C THR A 14 16.70 25.15 -14.83
N LYS A 15 16.33 23.86 -14.79
CA LYS A 15 14.93 23.46 -14.99
C LYS A 15 14.60 22.24 -14.14
N ALA A 16 13.41 22.32 -13.57
CA ALA A 16 12.69 21.28 -12.86
C ALA A 16 12.98 19.88 -13.39
N SER A 17 13.34 18.98 -12.49
CA SER A 17 13.01 17.58 -12.67
C SER A 17 12.65 17.02 -11.30
N ARG A 18 11.35 16.81 -11.10
CA ARG A 18 10.85 15.80 -10.18
C ARG A 18 11.68 14.56 -10.45
N SER A 19 12.58 14.20 -9.54
CA SER A 19 13.01 12.81 -9.38
C SER A 19 11.84 12.02 -8.76
N GLY A 20 10.70 12.01 -9.46
CA GLY A 20 9.90 10.81 -9.47
C GLY A 20 10.80 9.80 -10.14
N ALA A 21 11.30 8.85 -9.36
CA ALA A 21 11.85 7.64 -9.94
C ALA A 21 10.75 7.11 -10.85
N LYS A 22 10.91 7.39 -12.13
CA LYS A 22 10.22 6.77 -13.25
C LYS A 22 10.70 5.34 -13.19
N ARG A 23 10.19 4.57 -12.21
CA ARG A 23 10.00 3.15 -12.40
C ARG A 23 9.19 3.13 -13.67
N GLN A 24 9.85 2.67 -14.73
CA GLN A 24 9.15 2.06 -15.83
C GLN A 24 7.91 1.40 -15.22
N ARG A 25 6.74 1.77 -15.73
CA ARG A 25 5.73 0.74 -15.92
C ARG A 25 6.47 -0.35 -16.68
N THR A 26 7.10 -1.28 -15.96
CA THR A 26 6.93 -2.66 -16.33
C THR A 26 5.44 -2.80 -16.18
N SER A 27 4.74 -2.69 -17.31
CA SER A 27 3.61 -3.55 -17.51
C SER A 27 4.12 -4.95 -17.18
N ASN A 28 4.03 -5.31 -15.91
CA ASN A 28 3.44 -6.57 -15.57
C ASN A 28 1.98 -6.32 -16.00
N ALA A 29 1.62 -6.29 -17.29
CA ALA A 29 1.44 -7.52 -18.05
C ALA A 29 1.00 -8.55 -17.02
N LEU A 30 -0.33 -8.71 -16.91
CA LEU A 30 -0.88 -10.00 -16.50
C LEU A 30 0.11 -11.06 -16.99
N PRO A 31 0.52 -12.03 -16.16
CA PRO A 31 1.42 -13.08 -16.58
C PRO A 31 0.97 -13.48 -17.98
N HIS A 32 1.87 -13.23 -18.94
CA HIS A 32 1.58 -13.22 -20.36
C HIS A 32 0.52 -14.25 -20.65
N GLN A 33 -0.59 -13.77 -21.23
CA GLN A 33 -1.58 -14.56 -21.97
C GLN A 33 -1.07 -15.98 -22.09
N SER A 34 -1.62 -16.83 -21.23
CA SER A 34 -1.14 -18.18 -20.96
C SER A 34 -0.52 -18.76 -22.22
N GLN A 35 0.69 -19.28 -22.13
CA GLN A 35 1.01 -20.41 -22.99
C GLN A 35 0.09 -21.53 -22.51
N VAL A 36 -1.18 -21.44 -22.92
CA VAL A 36 -2.05 -22.59 -23.09
C VAL A 36 -1.19 -23.60 -23.84
N PRO A 37 -1.12 -24.86 -23.38
CA PRO A 37 -0.54 -25.92 -24.19
C PRO A 37 -1.02 -25.76 -25.62
N ARG A 38 -0.08 -25.77 -26.58
CA ARG A 38 -0.34 -25.63 -28.03
C ARG A 38 -1.69 -26.27 -28.35
N ALA A 39 -2.64 -25.52 -28.93
CA ALA A 39 -4.00 -26.00 -29.17
C ALA A 39 -3.99 -27.44 -29.72
N ILE A 40 -4.37 -28.40 -28.87
CA ILE A 40 -4.37 -29.82 -29.21
C ILE A 40 -5.65 -30.06 -30.02
N ASN A 41 -5.51 -30.60 -31.22
CA ASN A 41 -6.64 -31.05 -32.02
C ASN A 41 -7.13 -32.41 -31.48
N TRP A 42 -7.96 -32.37 -30.43
CA TRP A 42 -8.48 -33.56 -29.77
C TRP A 42 -9.38 -34.41 -30.67
N ASP A 43 -9.94 -33.86 -31.76
CA ASP A 43 -10.72 -34.62 -32.74
C ASP A 43 -9.84 -35.56 -33.59
N ALA A 44 -8.52 -35.35 -33.60
CA ALA A 44 -7.56 -36.17 -34.32
C ALA A 44 -6.85 -37.23 -33.46
N VAL A 45 -7.03 -37.20 -32.14
CA VAL A 45 -6.35 -38.12 -31.21
C VAL A 45 -7.28 -39.26 -30.82
N SER A 46 -6.91 -40.49 -31.15
CA SER A 46 -7.69 -41.67 -30.75
C SER A 46 -7.67 -41.81 -29.22
N PRO A 47 -8.82 -41.91 -28.53
CA PRO A 47 -8.90 -41.98 -27.07
C PRO A 47 -8.18 -43.17 -26.44
N ALA A 48 -7.75 -44.16 -27.24
CA ALA A 48 -7.10 -45.39 -26.78
C ALA A 48 -5.60 -45.51 -27.18
N GLY A 49 -5.04 -44.52 -27.89
CA GLY A 49 -3.66 -44.55 -28.38
C GLY A 49 -2.61 -44.12 -27.36
N ASP A 50 -1.34 -44.51 -27.54
CA ASP A 50 -0.25 -44.06 -26.68
C ASP A 50 0.00 -42.54 -26.80
N GLU A 51 -0.23 -41.97 -27.99
CA GLU A 51 -0.21 -40.52 -28.23
C GLU A 51 -1.20 -39.75 -27.34
N PHE A 52 -2.35 -40.34 -27.04
CA PHE A 52 -3.36 -39.76 -26.15
C PHE A 52 -2.87 -39.72 -24.70
N LYS A 53 -2.24 -40.81 -24.23
CA LYS A 53 -1.68 -40.89 -22.88
C LYS A 53 -0.52 -39.90 -22.71
N GLU A 54 0.35 -39.79 -23.71
CA GLU A 54 1.42 -38.78 -23.72
C GLU A 54 0.84 -37.37 -23.68
N THR A 55 -0.19 -37.09 -24.48
CA THR A 55 -0.87 -35.79 -24.49
C THR A 55 -1.52 -35.46 -23.13
N LEU A 56 -2.24 -36.41 -22.51
CA LEU A 56 -2.82 -36.22 -21.18
C LEU A 56 -1.76 -35.93 -20.12
N LYS A 57 -0.62 -36.62 -20.20
CA LYS A 57 0.52 -36.39 -19.31
C LYS A 57 1.12 -35.00 -19.49
N ASP A 58 1.33 -34.57 -20.73
CA ASP A 58 1.86 -33.23 -21.03
C ASP A 58 0.94 -32.13 -20.52
N VAL A 59 -0.38 -32.29 -20.70
CA VAL A 59 -1.37 -31.34 -20.16
C VAL A 59 -1.41 -31.39 -18.63
N SER A 60 -1.31 -32.57 -18.02
CA SER A 60 -1.24 -32.72 -16.56
C SER A 60 -0.03 -31.99 -15.98
N ASP A 61 1.15 -32.17 -16.58
CA ASP A 61 2.39 -31.53 -16.13
C ASP A 61 2.34 -30.01 -16.35
N ALA A 62 1.72 -29.54 -17.44
CA ALA A 62 1.48 -28.12 -17.67
C ALA A 62 0.54 -27.51 -16.61
N ILE A 63 -0.55 -28.18 -16.24
CA ILE A 63 -1.46 -27.70 -15.19
C ILE A 63 -0.76 -27.67 -13.83
N LYS A 64 0.01 -28.71 -13.47
CA LYS A 64 0.78 -28.73 -12.22
C LYS A 64 1.73 -27.53 -12.12
N LEU A 65 2.42 -27.21 -13.21
CA LEU A 65 3.29 -26.05 -13.27
C LEU A 65 2.52 -24.73 -13.04
N VAL A 66 1.36 -24.59 -13.67
CA VAL A 66 0.51 -23.39 -13.51
C VAL A 66 -0.03 -23.27 -12.07
N VAL A 67 -0.51 -24.37 -11.48
CA VAL A 67 -0.99 -24.40 -10.09
C VAL A 67 0.13 -24.02 -9.13
N HIS A 68 1.33 -24.55 -9.32
CA HIS A 68 2.51 -24.18 -8.53
C HIS A 68 2.82 -22.68 -8.62
N ASN A 69 2.77 -22.10 -9.82
CA ASN A 69 3.00 -20.66 -10.00
C ASN A 69 1.95 -19.81 -9.26
N PHE A 70 0.68 -20.26 -9.21
CA PHE A 70 -0.34 -19.58 -8.42
C PHE A 70 -0.08 -19.68 -6.92
N GLU A 71 0.42 -20.82 -6.43
CA GLU A 71 0.78 -21.00 -5.02
C GLU A 71 1.94 -20.09 -4.61
N GLU A 72 2.97 -19.96 -5.46
CA GLU A 72 4.06 -19.01 -5.26
C GLU A 72 3.55 -17.57 -5.21
N LEU A 73 2.72 -17.18 -6.17
CA LEU A 73 2.12 -15.84 -6.21
C LEU A 73 1.26 -15.54 -4.98
N LEU A 74 0.48 -16.52 -4.52
CA LEU A 74 -0.29 -16.39 -3.27
C LEU A 74 0.63 -16.22 -2.06
N ALA A 75 1.75 -16.95 -2.00
CA ALA A 75 2.73 -16.81 -0.94
C ALA A 75 3.36 -15.41 -0.92
N GLU A 76 3.69 -14.86 -2.10
CA GLU A 76 4.20 -13.49 -2.24
C GLU A 76 3.18 -12.45 -1.77
N ILE A 77 1.93 -12.54 -2.25
CA ILE A 77 0.84 -11.63 -1.86
C ILE A 77 0.62 -11.67 -0.35
N ASN A 78 0.48 -12.86 0.24
CA ASN A 78 0.30 -13.02 1.68
C ASN A 78 1.51 -12.47 2.47
N GLY A 79 2.73 -12.63 1.93
CA GLY A 79 3.95 -12.07 2.49
C GLY A 79 3.95 -10.54 2.48
N GLU A 80 3.56 -9.92 1.37
CA GLU A 80 3.42 -8.46 1.25
C GLU A 80 2.32 -7.92 2.18
N GLN A 81 1.16 -8.57 2.23
CA GLN A 81 0.06 -8.21 3.13
C GLN A 81 0.53 -8.19 4.58
N ARG A 82 1.19 -9.26 5.05
CA ARG A 82 1.73 -9.34 6.42
C ARG A 82 2.69 -8.18 6.72
N ARG A 83 3.60 -7.88 5.79
CA ARG A 83 4.55 -6.77 5.94
C ARG A 83 3.85 -5.42 6.00
N LEU A 84 2.88 -5.17 5.12
CA LEU A 84 2.13 -3.91 5.09
C LEU A 84 1.23 -3.75 6.31
N SER A 85 0.59 -4.81 6.82
CA SER A 85 -0.15 -4.77 8.07
C SER A 85 0.75 -4.40 9.25
N ALA A 86 1.97 -4.97 9.31
CA ALA A 86 2.94 -4.60 10.35
C ALA A 86 3.38 -3.13 10.25
N VAL A 87 3.61 -2.63 9.03
CA VAL A 87 3.89 -1.20 8.78
C VAL A 87 2.72 -0.34 9.23
N GLN A 88 1.48 -0.73 8.90
CA GLN A 88 0.27 0.01 9.28
C GLN A 88 0.14 0.10 10.81
N SER A 89 0.34 -1.00 11.54
CA SER A 89 0.34 -1.02 13.00
C SER A 89 1.42 -0.09 13.57
N SER A 90 2.64 -0.12 13.02
CA SER A 90 3.72 0.79 13.43
C SER A 90 3.36 2.26 13.20
N LEU A 91 2.73 2.59 12.06
CA LEU A 91 2.25 3.93 11.78
C LEU A 91 1.17 4.37 12.78
N PHE A 92 0.24 3.49 13.17
CA PHE A 92 -0.74 3.81 14.21
C PHE A 92 -0.09 4.12 15.57
N HIS A 93 0.92 3.35 15.99
CA HIS A 93 1.68 3.65 17.20
C HIS A 93 2.34 5.02 17.13
N LYS A 94 3.02 5.31 16.01
CA LYS A 94 3.68 6.59 15.81
C LYS A 94 2.71 7.77 15.75
N LYS A 95 1.52 7.58 15.17
CA LYS A 95 0.43 8.57 15.22
C LYS A 95 0.03 8.85 16.67
N ASN A 96 -0.08 7.80 17.49
CA ASN A 96 -0.46 7.93 18.88
C ASN A 96 0.57 8.71 19.70
N ASP A 97 1.87 8.51 19.42
CA ASP A 97 2.94 9.30 20.02
C ASP A 97 2.79 10.79 19.70
N TYR A 98 2.58 11.14 18.43
CA TYR A 98 2.34 12.54 18.07
C TYR A 98 1.06 13.12 18.71
N THR A 99 -0.02 12.36 18.79
CA THR A 99 -1.26 12.79 19.48
C THR A 99 -0.99 13.07 20.96
N ASN A 100 -0.23 12.22 21.64
CA ASN A 100 0.15 12.41 23.03
C ASN A 100 1.02 13.66 23.21
N ASP A 101 2.00 13.86 22.33
CA ASP A 101 2.86 15.04 22.37
C ASP A 101 2.09 16.33 22.07
N GLN A 102 1.16 16.29 21.12
CA GLN A 102 0.25 17.41 20.83
C GLN A 102 -0.56 17.78 22.06
N MET A 103 -1.14 16.79 22.75
CA MET A 103 -1.95 16.99 23.95
C MET A 103 -1.12 17.60 25.09
N LYS A 104 0.07 17.06 25.36
CA LYS A 104 0.98 17.61 26.38
C LYS A 104 1.38 19.05 26.07
N ALA A 105 1.72 19.34 24.81
CA ALA A 105 2.06 20.69 24.39
C ALA A 105 0.86 21.65 24.52
N GLN A 106 -0.36 21.18 24.23
CA GLN A 106 -1.58 21.97 24.41
C GLN A 106 -1.84 22.33 25.88
N VAL A 107 -1.66 21.37 26.79
CA VAL A 107 -1.76 21.62 28.23
C VAL A 107 -0.72 22.66 28.68
N ALA A 108 0.55 22.47 28.29
CA ALA A 108 1.61 23.40 28.63
C ALA A 108 1.38 24.81 28.06
N LEU A 109 0.80 24.94 26.86
CA LEU A 109 0.41 26.24 26.31
C LEU A 109 -0.60 26.96 27.20
N LYS A 110 -1.62 26.23 27.67
CA LYS A 110 -2.63 26.78 28.57
C LYS A 110 -2.02 27.25 29.89
N ASP A 111 -1.11 26.46 30.46
CA ASP A 111 -0.42 26.81 31.71
C ASP A 111 0.43 28.09 31.53
N VAL A 112 1.13 28.24 30.40
CA VAL A 112 1.91 29.45 30.08
C VAL A 112 1.01 30.66 29.87
N GLU A 113 -0.13 30.49 29.19
CA GLU A 113 -1.14 31.55 29.01
C GLU A 113 -1.69 32.03 30.35
N GLU A 114 -2.04 31.11 31.26
CA GLU A 114 -2.53 31.42 32.60
C GLU A 114 -1.45 32.13 33.44
N SER A 115 -0.23 31.61 33.45
CA SER A 115 0.90 32.23 34.16
C SER A 115 1.18 33.65 33.63
N THR A 116 1.15 33.83 32.30
CA THR A 116 1.31 35.15 31.66
C THR A 116 0.20 36.11 32.08
N ALA A 117 -1.05 35.66 32.16
CA ALA A 117 -2.17 36.50 32.59
C ALA A 117 -2.03 36.92 34.07
N ASN A 118 -1.59 36.01 34.93
CA ASN A 118 -1.35 36.27 36.35
C ASN A 118 -0.20 37.27 36.57
N GLU A 119 0.91 37.12 35.83
CA GLU A 119 2.02 38.07 35.87
C GLU A 119 1.60 39.47 35.39
N ASN A 120 0.82 39.57 34.30
CA ASN A 120 0.31 40.86 33.81
C ASN A 120 -0.63 41.54 34.82
N THR A 121 -1.48 40.78 35.51
CA THR A 121 -2.37 41.31 36.55
C THR A 121 -1.57 41.85 37.72
N THR A 122 -0.56 41.09 38.17
CA THR A 122 0.36 41.49 39.24
C THR A 122 1.15 42.74 38.84
N LEU A 123 1.70 42.77 37.63
CA LEU A 123 2.45 43.91 37.10
C LEU A 123 1.61 45.19 37.11
N ARG A 124 0.36 45.11 36.67
CA ARG A 124 -0.56 46.27 36.68
C ARG A 124 -0.76 46.82 38.09
N GLY A 125 -1.05 45.95 39.06
CA GLY A 125 -1.22 46.38 40.46
C GLY A 125 0.05 47.03 41.04
N LEU A 126 1.23 46.51 40.70
CA LEU A 126 2.51 47.10 41.11
C LEU A 126 2.75 48.47 40.47
N GLU A 127 2.45 48.60 39.18
CA GLU A 127 2.56 49.88 38.46
C GLU A 127 1.62 50.94 39.02
N GLU A 128 0.39 50.57 39.40
CA GLU A 128 -0.57 51.46 40.08
C GLU A 128 -0.08 51.94 41.44
N VAL A 129 0.59 51.07 42.22
CA VAL A 129 1.22 51.45 43.49
C VAL A 129 2.42 52.37 43.25
N TYR A 130 3.27 52.05 42.26
CA TYR A 130 4.45 52.84 41.94
C TYR A 130 4.11 54.25 41.46
N GLN A 131 2.99 54.43 40.74
CA GLN A 131 2.50 55.76 40.36
C GLN A 131 2.23 56.68 41.57
N LYS A 132 1.86 56.11 42.73
CA LYS A 132 1.65 56.88 43.97
C LYS A 132 2.95 57.21 44.70
N ASN A 133 4.02 56.47 44.44
CA ASN A 133 5.34 56.67 45.06
C ASN A 133 6.50 56.39 44.08
N PRO A 134 6.75 57.29 43.10
CA PRO A 134 7.69 57.03 42.00
C PRO A 134 9.17 57.00 42.42
N GLY A 135 9.49 57.41 43.66
CA GLY A 135 10.86 57.38 44.20
C GLY A 135 11.32 56.02 44.73
N ASP A 136 10.41 55.04 44.82
CA ASP A 136 10.72 53.72 45.37
C ASP A 136 11.55 52.86 44.39
N ALA A 137 12.85 52.80 44.65
CA ALA A 137 13.79 52.06 43.81
C ALA A 137 13.60 50.53 43.90
N GLU A 138 13.16 50.01 45.05
CA GLU A 138 12.94 48.58 45.23
C GLU A 138 11.71 48.12 44.44
N LEU A 139 10.62 48.87 44.53
CA LEU A 139 9.39 48.62 43.76
C LEU A 139 9.66 48.70 42.25
N ARG A 140 10.42 49.71 41.80
CA ARG A 140 10.84 49.83 40.40
C ARG A 140 11.62 48.59 39.94
N ASN A 141 12.56 48.09 40.75
CA ASN A 141 13.33 46.89 40.43
C ASN A 141 12.42 45.64 40.36
N PHE A 142 11.44 45.52 41.23
CA PHE A 142 10.49 44.41 41.20
C PHE A 142 9.61 44.43 39.95
N ILE A 143 9.09 45.60 39.56
CA ILE A 143 8.35 45.81 38.31
C ILE A 143 9.19 45.38 37.09
N ASN A 144 10.46 45.78 37.03
CA ASN A 144 11.35 45.40 35.93
C ASN A 144 11.58 43.87 35.88
N LYS A 145 11.75 43.21 37.03
CA LYS A 145 11.86 41.74 37.09
C LYS A 145 10.60 41.06 36.56
N ARG A 146 9.40 41.53 36.94
CA ARG A 146 8.12 41.00 36.46
C ARG A 146 7.95 41.19 34.95
N LYS A 147 8.33 42.35 34.42
CA LYS A 147 8.38 42.59 32.96
C LYS A 147 9.27 41.58 32.25
N GLN A 148 10.44 41.27 32.82
CA GLN A 148 11.35 40.28 32.29
C GLN A 148 10.73 38.86 32.31
N THR A 149 10.11 38.45 33.42
CA THR A 149 9.40 37.15 33.51
C THR A 149 8.29 37.01 32.46
N ILE A 150 7.55 38.08 32.17
CA ILE A 150 6.54 38.07 31.09
C ILE A 150 7.17 37.83 29.71
N LEU A 151 8.36 38.39 29.46
CA LEU A 151 9.10 38.12 28.21
C LEU A 151 9.53 36.65 28.14
N GLU A 152 10.04 36.09 29.23
CA GLU A 152 10.41 34.67 29.34
C GLU A 152 9.21 33.75 29.07
N HIS A 153 8.03 34.04 29.66
CA HIS A 153 6.82 33.28 29.37
C HIS A 153 6.42 33.34 27.89
N LYS A 154 6.58 34.49 27.22
CA LYS A 154 6.33 34.61 25.78
C LYS A 154 7.30 33.78 24.94
N GLU A 155 8.57 33.71 25.33
CA GLU A 155 9.56 32.84 24.67
C GLU A 155 9.18 31.36 24.83
N VAL A 156 8.85 30.94 26.05
CA VAL A 156 8.37 29.59 26.34
C VAL A 156 7.12 29.27 25.51
N TYR A 157 6.16 30.19 25.44
CA TYR A 157 4.95 30.03 24.63
C TYR A 157 5.28 29.71 23.17
N VAL A 158 6.19 30.46 22.56
CA VAL A 158 6.59 30.25 21.16
C VAL A 158 7.24 28.89 20.96
N ILE A 159 8.09 28.45 21.89
CA ILE A 159 8.76 27.14 21.83
C ILE A 159 7.73 26.01 21.94
N VAL A 160 6.85 26.06 22.93
CA VAL A 160 5.81 25.02 23.14
C VAL A 160 4.85 24.99 21.95
N LYS A 161 4.46 26.17 21.43
CA LYS A 161 3.58 26.27 20.27
C LYS A 161 4.22 25.65 19.03
N SER A 162 5.51 25.91 18.79
CA SER A 162 6.24 25.25 17.69
C SER A 162 6.22 23.73 17.83
N GLN A 163 6.34 23.20 19.04
CA GLN A 163 6.25 21.76 19.26
C GLN A 163 4.84 21.21 19.03
N HIS A 164 3.81 21.93 19.47
CA HIS A 164 2.41 21.58 19.20
C HIS A 164 2.14 21.51 17.69
N ASP A 165 2.56 22.53 16.94
CA ASP A 165 2.40 22.61 15.48
C ASP A 165 3.16 21.48 14.76
N LYS A 166 4.38 21.15 15.22
CA LYS A 166 5.17 20.02 14.69
C LYS A 166 4.45 18.69 14.90
N SER A 167 3.85 18.46 16.08
CA SER A 167 3.09 17.24 16.34
C SER A 167 1.87 17.14 15.44
N ILE A 168 1.12 18.24 15.25
CA ILE A 168 0.00 18.30 14.30
C ILE A 168 0.45 17.95 12.88
N ALA A 169 1.53 18.57 12.38
CA ALA A 169 2.07 18.27 11.06
C ALA A 169 2.52 16.80 10.93
N GLY A 170 3.10 16.24 12.01
CA GLY A 170 3.45 14.83 12.11
C GLY A 170 2.23 13.91 11.95
N ILE A 171 1.12 14.21 12.65
CA ILE A 171 -0.14 13.46 12.56
C ILE A 171 -0.64 13.43 11.12
N TYR A 172 -0.75 14.59 10.46
CA TYR A 172 -1.24 14.66 9.07
C TYR A 172 -0.38 13.86 8.10
N LYS A 173 0.95 13.89 8.27
CA LYS A 173 1.86 13.08 7.46
C LYS A 173 1.60 11.59 7.65
N ILE A 174 1.48 11.13 8.89
CA ILE A 174 1.24 9.72 9.19
C ILE A 174 -0.15 9.28 8.72
N ASP A 175 -1.17 10.13 8.80
CA ASP A 175 -2.49 9.83 8.25
C ASP A 175 -2.47 9.60 6.75
N HIS A 176 -1.67 10.39 6.02
CA HIS A 176 -1.45 10.17 4.60
C HIS A 176 -0.76 8.82 4.32
N GLU A 177 0.28 8.48 5.09
CA GLU A 177 0.98 7.20 4.96
C GLU A 177 0.07 6.00 5.27
N ILE A 178 -0.75 6.10 6.33
CA ILE A 178 -1.77 5.09 6.68
C ILE A 178 -2.74 4.91 5.52
N ALA A 179 -3.26 6.00 4.94
CA ALA A 179 -4.20 5.91 3.82
C ALA A 179 -3.60 5.21 2.59
N LEU A 180 -2.31 5.47 2.29
CA LEU A 180 -1.59 4.78 1.20
C LEU A 180 -1.46 3.28 1.48
N VAL A 181 -1.07 2.90 2.69
CA VAL A 181 -0.92 1.49 3.09
C VAL A 181 -2.27 0.77 3.06
N THR A 182 -3.32 1.37 3.62
CA THR A 182 -4.69 0.84 3.60
C THR A 182 -5.16 0.59 2.16
N LYS A 183 -4.89 1.54 1.26
CA LYS A 183 -5.24 1.39 -0.15
C LYS A 183 -4.51 0.20 -0.79
N ARG A 184 -3.21 0.03 -0.54
CA ARG A 184 -2.44 -1.10 -1.10
C ARG A 184 -2.90 -2.44 -0.50
N LEU A 185 -3.22 -2.49 0.78
CA LEU A 185 -3.79 -3.69 1.41
C LEU A 185 -5.09 -4.12 0.72
N GLY A 186 -6.00 -3.18 0.47
CA GLY A 186 -7.23 -3.49 -0.27
C GLY A 186 -7.00 -3.94 -1.73
N GLN A 187 -5.94 -3.46 -2.38
CA GLN A 187 -5.54 -3.96 -3.70
C GLN A 187 -5.01 -5.40 -3.63
N LEU A 188 -4.19 -5.70 -2.62
CA LEU A 188 -3.69 -7.06 -2.40
C LEU A 188 -4.81 -8.05 -2.08
N ASP A 189 -5.85 -7.63 -1.35
CA ASP A 189 -7.03 -8.46 -1.11
C ASP A 189 -7.77 -8.82 -2.41
N ALA A 190 -7.91 -7.84 -3.32
CA ALA A 190 -8.50 -8.08 -4.64
C ALA A 190 -7.61 -8.98 -5.52
N GLU A 191 -6.29 -8.71 -5.58
CA GLU A 191 -5.32 -9.54 -6.28
C GLU A 191 -5.35 -10.99 -5.77
N ARG A 192 -5.38 -11.19 -4.45
CA ARG A 192 -5.51 -12.50 -3.82
C ARG A 192 -6.79 -13.22 -4.22
N ALA A 193 -7.92 -12.52 -4.22
CA ALA A 193 -9.21 -13.10 -4.59
C ALA A 193 -9.26 -13.52 -6.07
N ASP A 194 -8.67 -12.71 -6.95
CA ASP A 194 -8.55 -13.01 -8.38
C ASP A 194 -7.69 -14.26 -8.61
N VAL A 195 -6.53 -14.34 -7.95
CA VAL A 195 -5.63 -15.50 -8.04
C VAL A 195 -6.29 -16.77 -7.51
N LEU A 196 -7.01 -16.71 -6.39
CA LEU A 196 -7.73 -17.86 -5.85
C LEU A 196 -8.82 -18.36 -6.81
N ARG A 197 -9.56 -17.44 -7.44
CA ARG A 197 -10.60 -17.77 -8.41
C ARG A 197 -10.02 -18.42 -9.67
N GLU A 198 -8.91 -17.91 -10.19
CA GLU A 198 -8.23 -18.50 -11.34
C GLU A 198 -7.66 -19.88 -11.00
N LYS A 199 -6.96 -20.00 -9.87
CA LYS A 199 -6.42 -21.28 -9.38
C LYS A 199 -7.51 -22.34 -9.23
N GLU A 200 -8.70 -21.98 -8.74
CA GLU A 200 -9.82 -22.92 -8.60
C GLU A 200 -10.20 -23.57 -9.95
N GLY A 201 -10.13 -22.85 -11.06
CA GLY A 201 -10.36 -23.40 -12.40
C GLY A 201 -9.30 -24.44 -12.78
N PHE A 202 -8.03 -24.14 -12.51
CA PHE A 202 -6.93 -25.06 -12.78
C PHE A 202 -6.95 -26.29 -11.86
N ASP A 203 -7.32 -26.13 -10.58
CA ASP A 203 -7.49 -27.24 -9.64
C ASP A 203 -8.60 -28.19 -10.11
N LYS A 204 -9.73 -27.65 -10.60
CA LYS A 204 -10.83 -28.46 -11.17
C LYS A 204 -10.40 -29.19 -12.44
N ALA A 205 -9.62 -28.54 -13.31
CA ALA A 205 -9.10 -29.18 -14.51
C ALA A 205 -8.07 -30.27 -14.19
N ALA A 206 -7.20 -30.06 -13.19
CA ALA A 206 -6.28 -31.09 -12.69
C ALA A 206 -7.05 -32.32 -12.20
N GLN A 207 -8.11 -32.13 -11.41
CA GLN A 207 -8.96 -33.22 -10.92
C GLN A 207 -9.67 -33.97 -12.07
N CYS A 208 -10.08 -33.26 -13.12
CA CYS A 208 -10.66 -33.85 -14.32
C CYS A 208 -9.63 -34.77 -15.02
N LEU A 209 -8.40 -34.30 -15.21
CA LEU A 209 -7.33 -35.08 -15.82
C LEU A 209 -6.93 -36.30 -14.99
N GLU A 210 -6.83 -36.19 -13.66
CA GLU A 210 -6.58 -37.34 -12.77
C GLU A 210 -7.68 -38.40 -12.90
N THR A 211 -8.93 -37.96 -13.03
CA THR A 211 -10.06 -38.86 -13.25
C THR A 211 -9.93 -39.58 -14.60
N MET A 212 -9.54 -38.88 -15.66
CA MET A 212 -9.32 -39.48 -16.98
C MET A 212 -8.16 -40.47 -16.98
N ASP A 213 -7.01 -40.09 -16.43
CA ASP A 213 -5.84 -40.96 -16.32
C ASP A 213 -6.18 -42.26 -15.59
N ARG A 214 -6.97 -42.16 -14.50
CA ARG A 214 -7.45 -43.33 -13.76
C ARG A 214 -8.39 -44.21 -14.59
N ILE A 215 -9.33 -43.64 -15.33
CA ILE A 215 -10.23 -44.40 -16.21
C ILE A 215 -9.41 -45.10 -17.31
N MET A 216 -8.45 -44.41 -17.90
CA MET A 216 -7.57 -44.95 -18.95
C MET A 216 -6.65 -46.06 -18.44
N THR A 217 -6.19 -45.97 -17.19
CA THR A 217 -5.32 -46.97 -16.56
C THR A 217 -6.10 -48.25 -16.19
N VAL A 218 -7.35 -48.11 -15.73
CA VAL A 218 -8.21 -49.25 -15.37
C VAL A 218 -8.88 -49.87 -16.60
N GLY A 219 -8.96 -49.12 -17.70
CA GLY A 219 -9.65 -49.51 -18.93
C GLY A 219 -11.12 -49.13 -18.90
N TRP A 220 -11.66 -48.71 -20.04
CA TRP A 220 -13.08 -48.45 -20.18
C TRP A 220 -13.88 -49.76 -20.17
N PRO A 221 -15.01 -49.85 -19.44
CA PRO A 221 -15.86 -51.04 -19.45
C PRO A 221 -16.37 -51.38 -20.86
N ASN A 222 -16.62 -50.36 -21.69
CA ASN A 222 -16.83 -50.48 -23.14
C ASN A 222 -16.46 -49.17 -23.87
N GLU A 223 -16.18 -49.29 -25.17
CA GLU A 223 -15.74 -48.20 -26.06
C GLU A 223 -16.85 -47.17 -26.36
N VAL A 224 -18.12 -47.56 -26.20
CA VAL A 224 -19.31 -46.72 -26.48
C VAL A 224 -19.55 -45.71 -25.35
N ASP A 225 -19.33 -46.11 -24.10
CA ASP A 225 -19.49 -45.27 -22.92
C ASP A 225 -18.35 -44.25 -22.81
N MET A 226 -17.15 -44.64 -23.27
CA MET A 226 -16.03 -43.73 -23.49
C MET A 226 -16.40 -42.62 -24.47
N LEU A 227 -16.86 -42.97 -25.67
CA LEU A 227 -17.22 -42.01 -26.71
C LEU A 227 -18.40 -41.10 -26.32
N LYS A 228 -19.27 -41.54 -25.40
CA LYS A 228 -20.37 -40.72 -24.84
C LYS A 228 -19.92 -39.77 -23.73
N ALA A 229 -18.96 -40.16 -22.90
CA ALA A 229 -18.44 -39.33 -21.81
C ALA A 229 -17.41 -38.30 -22.31
N TRP A 230 -16.73 -38.60 -23.43
CA TRP A 230 -15.65 -37.82 -24.01
C TRP A 230 -16.00 -36.35 -24.34
N PRO A 231 -17.13 -36.03 -24.99
CA PRO A 231 -17.48 -34.63 -25.28
C PRO A 231 -17.66 -33.77 -24.02
N ASN A 232 -18.20 -34.35 -22.94
CA ASN A 232 -18.40 -33.63 -21.67
C ASN A 232 -17.07 -33.31 -20.99
N VAL A 233 -16.08 -34.18 -21.18
CA VAL A 233 -14.72 -34.02 -20.67
C VAL A 233 -13.99 -32.89 -21.40
N VAL A 234 -14.10 -32.86 -22.74
CA VAL A 234 -13.52 -31.78 -23.56
C VAL A 234 -14.19 -30.45 -23.26
N ASP A 235 -15.52 -30.41 -23.16
CA ASP A 235 -16.26 -29.22 -22.72
C ASP A 235 -15.85 -28.76 -21.32
N MET A 236 -15.54 -29.68 -20.41
CA MET A 236 -15.09 -29.33 -19.06
C MET A 236 -13.71 -28.68 -19.08
N LEU A 237 -12.76 -29.22 -19.85
CA LEU A 237 -11.42 -28.64 -20.02
C LEU A 237 -11.46 -27.30 -20.77
N GLU A 238 -12.39 -27.12 -21.72
CA GLU A 238 -12.67 -25.83 -22.38
C GLU A 238 -13.28 -24.80 -21.42
N ASN A 239 -14.29 -25.20 -20.64
CA ASN A 239 -14.98 -24.31 -19.70
C ASN A 239 -14.07 -23.80 -18.57
N TYR A 240 -13.03 -24.55 -18.22
CA TYR A 240 -12.02 -24.12 -17.24
C TYR A 240 -10.82 -23.38 -17.86
N GLY A 241 -10.89 -23.04 -19.16
CA GLY A 241 -9.87 -22.24 -19.84
C GLY A 241 -8.53 -22.96 -20.04
N VAL A 242 -8.50 -24.28 -19.83
CA VAL A 242 -7.35 -25.14 -20.14
C VAL A 242 -7.24 -25.37 -21.65
N LEU A 243 -8.36 -25.28 -22.36
CA LEU A 243 -8.44 -25.33 -23.81
C LEU A 243 -8.98 -24.00 -24.37
N SER A 244 -8.48 -23.58 -25.54
CA SER A 244 -9.02 -22.45 -26.28
C SER A 244 -9.55 -22.94 -27.63
N LYS A 245 -10.86 -22.80 -27.86
CA LYS A 245 -11.41 -22.78 -29.23
C LYS A 245 -10.99 -21.48 -29.90
N LYS A 246 -9.81 -21.44 -30.51
CA LYS A 246 -9.49 -20.40 -31.49
C LYS A 246 -8.93 -20.98 -32.78
N ASP A 247 -9.75 -20.75 -33.80
CA ASP A 247 -9.49 -20.64 -35.23
C ASP A 247 -9.08 -21.93 -35.97
N ILE A 248 -10.09 -22.77 -36.23
CA ILE A 248 -10.14 -23.49 -37.50
C ILE A 248 -11.27 -22.84 -38.32
N SER A 249 -10.90 -21.85 -39.15
CA SER A 249 -11.65 -21.47 -40.35
C SER A 249 -11.03 -22.13 -41.56
#